data_AF-A0A6S7GGB0-F1
#
_entry.id   AF-A0A6S7GGB0-F1
#
_cell.length_a   1.000
_cell.length_b   1.000
_cell.length_c   1.000
_cell.angle_alpha   90.00
_cell.angle_beta   90.00
_cell.angle_gamma   90.00
#
_symmetry.space_group_name_H-M   'P 1'
#
loop_
_entity.id
_entity.type
_entity.pdbx_description
1 polymer ?
#
loop_
_entity_poly.entity_id
_entity_poly.type
_entity_poly.pdbx_seq_one_letter_code
_entity_poly.pdbx_strand_id
1 'polypeptide(L)'
;MNKLFVVVFVVAIGASYGFFLDNIPFLCKVDKDCGAHKCCVFGRVCFPKLGANMPCGGRVSSLHKCGCDDGLECQVTQVINVTVGGIHKELKIRQCRAAEEKVIPRNVDYEADEPRQKRLFSGIISGGINTLLRKCSEASDCGDKRCCASLPLLGQRCILPFPLAFPCPFNGHCCGKGLECRSVFTVSNGNPGGPTKKPVDLKFCRRISDPVTPPIEVDEE
;
A
#
# COMPACT_ATOMS: atom_id res chain seq x y z
N MET A 1 -16.21 -45.08 -35.05
CA MET A 1 -16.20 -43.66 -34.66
C MET A 1 -15.50 -42.85 -35.73
N ASN A 2 -16.22 -41.97 -36.43
CA ASN A 2 -15.72 -41.24 -37.60
C ASN A 2 -14.68 -40.18 -37.18
N LYS A 3 -13.45 -40.29 -37.72
CA LYS A 3 -12.36 -39.33 -37.51
C LYS A 3 -12.75 -37.88 -37.87
N LEU A 4 -13.73 -37.72 -38.76
CA LEU A 4 -14.27 -36.42 -39.17
C LEU A 4 -15.00 -35.69 -38.02
N PHE A 5 -15.66 -36.42 -37.11
CA PHE A 5 -16.42 -35.80 -36.01
C PHE A 5 -15.51 -35.22 -34.91
N VAL A 6 -14.33 -35.82 -34.69
CA VAL A 6 -13.38 -35.35 -33.67
C VAL A 6 -12.71 -34.04 -34.09
N VAL A 7 -12.38 -33.88 -35.38
CA VAL A 7 -11.75 -32.65 -35.89
C VAL A 7 -12.70 -31.46 -35.81
N VAL A 8 -13.99 -31.65 -36.14
CA VAL A 8 -14.99 -30.57 -36.07
C VAL A 8 -15.23 -30.10 -34.64
N PHE A 9 -15.27 -31.02 -33.67
CA PHE A 9 -15.42 -30.64 -32.25
C PHE A 9 -14.20 -29.91 -31.69
N VAL A 10 -12.97 -30.34 -32.03
CA VAL A 10 -11.75 -29.66 -31.54
C VAL A 10 -11.62 -28.25 -32.13
N VAL A 11 -11.98 -28.04 -33.40
CA VAL A 11 -11.96 -26.70 -34.01
C VAL A 11 -13.06 -25.79 -33.45
N ALA A 12 -14.27 -26.32 -33.20
CA ALA A 12 -15.36 -25.55 -32.60
C ALA A 12 -15.07 -25.12 -31.16
N ILE A 13 -14.40 -25.98 -30.38
CA ILE A 13 -13.96 -25.66 -29.01
C ILE A 13 -12.79 -24.66 -29.03
N GLY A 14 -11.83 -24.81 -29.95
CA GLY A 14 -10.70 -23.88 -30.09
C GLY A 14 -11.11 -22.45 -30.45
N ALA A 15 -12.12 -22.29 -31.32
CA ALA A 15 -12.63 -20.97 -31.72
C ALA A 15 -13.47 -20.28 -30.63
N SER A 16 -14.09 -21.05 -29.72
CA SER A 16 -14.91 -20.49 -28.64
C SER A 16 -14.08 -20.01 -27.45
N TYR A 17 -12.94 -20.64 -27.13
CA TYR A 17 -12.03 -20.15 -26.07
C TYR A 17 -11.20 -18.93 -26.48
N GLY A 18 -10.86 -18.76 -27.77
CA GLY A 18 -10.18 -17.56 -28.26
C GLY A 18 -11.04 -16.30 -28.06
N PHE A 19 -12.34 -16.40 -28.33
CA PHE A 19 -13.27 -15.27 -28.25
C PHE A 19 -13.63 -14.86 -26.80
N PHE A 20 -13.54 -15.78 -25.84
CA PHE A 20 -13.81 -15.50 -24.43
C PHE A 20 -12.67 -14.78 -23.70
N LEU A 21 -11.43 -14.86 -24.20
CA LEU A 21 -10.29 -14.15 -23.60
C LEU A 21 -10.14 -12.71 -24.11
N ASP A 22 -10.66 -12.39 -25.29
CA ASP A 22 -10.60 -11.04 -25.86
C ASP A 22 -11.65 -10.08 -25.28
N ASN A 23 -12.62 -10.57 -24.49
CA ASN A 23 -13.69 -9.77 -23.88
C ASN A 23 -13.67 -9.76 -22.34
N ILE A 24 -12.56 -10.12 -21.69
CA ILE A 24 -12.40 -9.84 -20.27
C ILE A 24 -12.11 -8.34 -20.15
N PRO A 25 -13.03 -7.50 -19.61
CA PRO A 25 -12.92 -6.03 -19.60
C PRO A 25 -11.77 -5.49 -18.74
N PHE A 26 -10.92 -6.38 -18.25
CA PHE A 26 -9.74 -6.09 -17.47
C PHE A 26 -8.45 -6.37 -18.23
N LEU A 27 -8.48 -7.07 -19.37
CA LEU A 27 -7.26 -7.39 -20.11
C LEU A 27 -6.85 -6.25 -21.05
N CYS A 28 -5.55 -5.94 -21.10
CA CYS A 28 -5.00 -4.88 -21.94
C CYS A 28 -3.61 -5.24 -22.43
N LYS A 29 -3.19 -4.68 -23.57
CA LYS A 29 -1.81 -4.72 -24.07
C LYS A 29 -1.16 -3.35 -24.01
N VAL A 30 -1.95 -2.31 -24.21
CA VAL A 30 -1.55 -0.90 -24.11
C VAL A 30 -2.56 -0.10 -23.30
N ASP A 31 -2.15 1.06 -22.79
CA ASP A 31 -3.01 1.92 -21.95
C ASP A 31 -4.33 2.31 -22.63
N LYS A 32 -4.32 2.44 -23.96
CA LYS A 32 -5.50 2.77 -24.76
C LYS A 32 -6.62 1.74 -24.67
N ASP A 33 -6.30 0.49 -24.30
CA ASP A 33 -7.28 -0.59 -24.18
C ASP A 33 -8.15 -0.46 -22.92
N CYS A 34 -7.70 0.30 -21.91
CA CYS A 34 -8.33 0.36 -20.60
C CYS A 34 -9.42 1.43 -20.43
N GLY A 35 -9.58 2.31 -21.42
CA GLY A 35 -10.48 3.47 -21.33
C GLY A 35 -9.91 4.62 -20.48
N ALA A 36 -10.69 5.69 -20.35
CA ALA A 36 -10.29 6.89 -19.61
C ALA A 36 -9.99 6.60 -18.12
N HIS A 37 -9.08 7.37 -17.52
CA HIS A 37 -8.68 7.27 -16.11
C HIS A 37 -8.07 5.92 -15.69
N LYS A 38 -7.67 5.08 -16.66
CA LYS A 38 -7.03 3.79 -16.40
C LYS A 38 -5.72 3.64 -17.17
N CYS A 39 -4.89 2.71 -16.72
CA CYS A 39 -3.62 2.34 -17.34
C CYS A 39 -3.50 0.82 -17.43
N CYS A 40 -2.66 0.35 -18.33
CA CYS A 40 -2.40 -1.06 -18.54
C CYS A 40 -1.18 -1.51 -17.72
N VAL A 41 -1.45 -2.20 -16.62
CA VAL A 41 -0.42 -2.70 -15.71
C VAL A 41 0.09 -4.05 -16.20
N PHE A 42 1.42 -4.16 -16.30
CA PHE A 42 2.14 -5.34 -16.82
C PHE A 42 1.75 -5.78 -18.23
N GLY A 43 1.13 -4.91 -19.05
CA GLY A 43 0.63 -5.31 -20.37
C GLY A 43 -0.42 -6.41 -20.27
N ARG A 44 -1.17 -6.44 -19.16
CA ARG A 44 -2.16 -7.47 -18.88
C ARG A 44 -3.41 -6.95 -18.22
N VAL A 45 -3.35 -6.07 -17.22
CA VAL A 45 -4.54 -5.71 -16.44
C VAL A 45 -4.77 -4.22 -16.35
N CYS A 46 -6.00 -3.77 -16.58
CA CYS A 46 -6.39 -2.39 -16.40
C CYS A 46 -6.54 -2.00 -14.94
N PHE A 47 -5.79 -0.99 -14.50
CA PHE A 47 -5.92 -0.37 -13.18
C PHE A 47 -6.26 1.10 -13.29
N PRO A 48 -6.93 1.69 -12.27
CA PRO A 48 -7.13 3.14 -12.22
C PRO A 48 -5.78 3.87 -12.15
N LYS A 49 -5.71 5.03 -12.81
CA LYS A 49 -4.58 5.97 -12.68
C LYS A 49 -4.50 6.53 -11.26
N LEU A 50 -3.33 7.07 -10.90
CA LEU A 50 -3.12 7.66 -9.58
C LEU A 50 -3.85 9.01 -9.48
N GLY A 51 -4.82 9.10 -8.56
CA GLY A 51 -5.55 10.35 -8.30
C GLY A 51 -4.70 11.42 -7.61
N ALA A 52 -5.30 12.60 -7.40
CA ALA A 52 -4.64 13.74 -6.76
C ALA A 52 -4.09 13.38 -5.36
N ASN A 53 -2.93 13.93 -5.02
CA ASN A 53 -2.18 13.72 -3.78
C ASN A 53 -1.67 12.29 -3.55
N MET A 54 -1.95 11.33 -4.44
CA MET A 54 -1.39 9.99 -4.33
C MET A 54 0.12 10.01 -4.59
N PRO A 55 0.91 9.24 -3.83
CA PRO A 55 2.34 9.14 -4.04
C PRO A 55 2.64 8.54 -5.42
N CYS A 56 3.54 9.18 -6.15
CA CYS A 56 3.94 8.78 -7.49
C CYS A 56 5.47 8.64 -7.54
N GLY A 57 6.00 7.92 -8.54
CA GLY A 57 7.45 7.71 -8.67
C GLY A 57 8.04 6.64 -7.73
N GLY A 58 9.38 6.57 -7.70
CA GLY A 58 10.13 5.62 -6.89
C GLY A 58 9.88 4.14 -7.23
N ARG A 59 10.00 3.24 -6.25
CA ARG A 59 9.71 1.80 -6.45
C ARG A 59 8.24 1.51 -6.75
N VAL A 60 7.33 2.40 -6.32
CA VAL A 60 5.90 2.27 -6.55
C VAL A 60 5.59 2.38 -8.06
N SER A 61 6.18 3.38 -8.72
CA SER A 61 6.11 3.50 -10.19
C SER A 61 6.70 2.30 -10.94
N SER A 62 7.72 1.63 -10.40
CA SER A 62 8.27 0.43 -11.03
C SER A 62 7.36 -0.80 -10.92
N LEU A 63 6.50 -0.85 -9.89
CA LEU A 63 5.64 -2.00 -9.64
C LEU A 63 4.42 -1.96 -10.57
N HIS A 64 3.67 -0.86 -10.61
CA HIS A 64 2.46 -0.80 -11.43
C HIS A 64 2.62 -0.04 -12.75
N LYS A 65 3.72 0.73 -12.95
CA LYS A 65 3.97 1.58 -14.14
C LYS A 65 2.90 2.61 -14.50
N CYS A 66 1.79 2.62 -13.76
CA CYS A 66 0.72 3.57 -13.89
C CYS A 66 1.18 4.99 -13.54
N GLY A 67 0.85 5.95 -14.40
CA GLY A 67 1.06 7.37 -14.17
C GLY A 67 -0.05 8.01 -13.31
N CYS A 68 0.08 9.32 -13.13
CA CYS A 68 -1.00 10.14 -12.59
C CYS A 68 -2.17 10.23 -13.56
N ASP A 69 -3.35 10.56 -13.03
CA ASP A 69 -4.56 10.74 -13.82
C ASP A 69 -4.43 11.92 -14.81
N ASP A 70 -5.35 11.99 -15.77
CA ASP A 70 -5.34 13.05 -16.79
C ASP A 70 -5.48 14.44 -16.14
N GLY A 71 -4.61 15.38 -16.54
CA GLY A 71 -4.49 16.71 -15.92
C GLY A 71 -3.63 16.75 -14.65
N LEU A 72 -3.10 15.61 -14.20
CA LEU A 72 -2.17 15.52 -13.08
C LEU A 72 -0.74 15.18 -13.54
N GLU A 73 0.24 15.76 -12.86
CA GLU A 73 1.66 15.48 -13.07
C GLU A 73 2.32 15.01 -11.76
N CYS A 74 3.32 14.15 -11.88
CA CYS A 74 4.06 13.63 -10.74
C CYS A 74 5.13 14.64 -10.27
N GLN A 75 4.75 15.53 -9.35
CA GLN A 75 5.62 16.61 -8.88
C GLN A 75 6.25 16.30 -7.51
N VAL A 76 7.41 16.91 -7.21
CA VAL A 76 8.06 16.81 -5.90
C VAL A 76 7.32 17.73 -4.92
N THR A 77 6.66 17.14 -3.92
CA THR A 77 5.90 17.90 -2.92
C THR A 77 6.68 18.15 -1.63
N GLN A 78 7.63 17.27 -1.33
CA GLN A 78 8.44 17.36 -0.12
C GLN A 78 9.85 16.83 -0.36
N VAL A 79 10.83 17.51 0.21
CA VAL A 79 12.23 17.09 0.23
C VAL A 79 12.62 16.89 1.68
N ILE A 80 13.00 15.67 2.01
CA ILE A 80 13.40 15.27 3.35
C ILE A 80 14.91 15.11 3.34
N ASN A 81 15.61 15.97 4.06
CA ASN A 81 17.05 15.83 4.25
C ASN A 81 17.29 15.06 5.54
N VAL A 82 17.82 13.85 5.43
CA VAL A 82 18.13 13.00 6.58
C VAL A 82 19.64 13.00 6.77
N THR A 83 20.10 13.42 7.94
CA THR A 83 21.50 13.30 8.36
C THR A 83 21.62 12.15 9.34
N VAL A 84 22.43 11.14 9.01
CA VAL A 84 22.68 9.97 9.88
C VAL A 84 24.20 9.78 10.01
N GLY A 85 24.75 9.98 11.22
CA GLY A 85 26.19 9.79 11.47
C GLY A 85 27.09 10.63 10.55
N GLY A 86 26.69 11.88 10.25
CA GLY A 86 27.40 12.77 9.32
C GLY A 86 27.18 12.49 7.82
N ILE A 87 26.37 11.49 7.46
CA ILE A 87 26.01 11.23 6.06
C ILE A 87 24.68 11.90 5.75
N HIS A 88 24.68 12.82 4.78
CA HIS A 88 23.48 13.48 4.29
C HIS A 88 22.82 12.65 3.18
N LYS A 89 21.52 12.40 3.31
CA LYS A 89 20.69 11.75 2.29
C LYS A 89 19.43 12.58 2.04
N GLU A 90 19.19 12.88 0.78
CA GLU A 90 18.00 13.59 0.33
C GLU A 90 16.95 12.58 -0.18
N LEU A 91 15.75 12.64 0.39
CA LEU A 91 14.60 11.84 0.01
C LEU A 91 13.53 12.77 -0.58
N LYS A 92 13.29 12.66 -1.89
CA LYS A 92 12.21 13.41 -2.57
C LYS A 92 10.92 12.60 -2.55
N ILE A 93 9.91 13.12 -1.87
CA ILE A 93 8.54 12.60 -1.97
C ILE A 93 7.87 13.27 -3.16
N ARG A 94 7.29 12.44 -4.03
CA ARG A 94 6.54 12.91 -5.20
C ARG A 94 5.09 12.47 -5.09
N GLN A 95 4.18 13.34 -5.50
CA GLN A 95 2.75 13.08 -5.50
C GLN A 95 2.12 13.62 -6.79
N CYS A 96 0.99 13.05 -7.19
CA CYS A 96 0.20 13.55 -8.31
C CYS A 96 -0.45 14.88 -7.94
N ARG A 97 -0.13 15.93 -8.70
CA ARG A 97 -0.59 17.31 -8.51
C ARG A 97 -1.15 17.85 -9.81
N ALA A 98 -1.99 18.87 -9.78
CA ALA A 98 -2.49 19.43 -11.04
C ALA A 98 -1.31 19.93 -11.88
N ALA A 99 -1.31 19.65 -13.18
CA ALA A 99 -0.18 20.00 -14.06
C ALA A 99 0.14 21.51 -14.06
N GLU A 100 -0.88 22.34 -13.85
CA GLU A 100 -0.76 23.80 -13.78
C GLU A 100 -0.42 24.32 -12.37
N GLU A 101 -0.50 23.46 -11.33
CA GLU A 101 -0.20 23.83 -9.95
C GLU A 101 1.32 23.95 -9.77
N LYS A 102 1.77 25.17 -9.42
CA LYS A 102 3.17 25.41 -9.05
C LYS A 102 3.38 24.98 -7.60
N VAL A 103 3.82 23.74 -7.40
CA VAL A 103 4.12 23.23 -6.06
C VAL A 103 5.50 23.71 -5.59
N ILE A 104 5.53 24.37 -4.43
CA ILE A 104 6.77 24.71 -3.73
C ILE A 104 7.10 23.53 -2.79
N PRO A 105 8.19 22.78 -3.01
CA PRO A 105 8.53 21.64 -2.17
C PRO A 105 8.79 22.08 -0.73
N ARG A 106 8.18 21.39 0.23
CA ARG A 106 8.50 21.61 1.65
C ARG A 106 9.82 20.91 1.98
N ASN A 107 10.79 21.66 2.48
CA ASN A 107 12.04 21.10 3.02
C ASN A 107 11.83 20.74 4.49
N VAL A 108 12.16 19.50 4.85
CA VAL A 108 12.13 19.04 6.23
C VAL A 108 13.45 18.37 6.55
N ASP A 109 14.17 18.92 7.51
CA ASP A 109 15.44 18.39 7.97
C ASP A 109 15.19 17.44 9.15
N TYR A 110 15.74 16.23 9.05
CA TYR A 110 15.70 15.22 10.09
C TYR A 110 17.11 14.84 10.49
N GLU A 111 17.45 15.08 11.74
CA GLU A 111 18.67 14.58 12.35
C GLU A 111 18.32 13.28 13.07
N ALA A 112 18.78 12.15 12.52
CA ALA A 112 18.61 10.87 13.19
C ALA A 112 19.78 10.68 14.15
N ASP A 113 19.50 10.65 15.45
CA ASP A 113 20.45 10.13 16.44
C ASP A 113 20.93 8.77 15.96
N GLU A 114 22.25 8.53 16.02
CA GLU A 114 22.81 7.24 15.64
C GLU A 114 21.99 6.11 16.26
N PRO A 115 21.58 5.09 15.48
CA PRO A 115 20.86 3.97 16.05
C PRO A 115 21.77 3.40 17.13
N ARG A 116 21.37 3.53 18.41
CA ARG A 116 22.05 2.90 19.54
C ARG A 116 22.10 1.42 19.23
N GLN A 117 23.21 0.99 18.65
CA GLN A 117 23.46 -0.34 18.14
C GLN A 117 23.64 -1.25 19.34
N LYS A 118 22.54 -1.67 19.96
CA LYS A 118 22.57 -2.74 20.95
C LYS A 118 21.45 -3.74 20.67
N ARG A 119 21.87 -4.76 19.91
CA ARG A 119 21.51 -6.17 20.07
C ARG A 119 20.03 -6.51 19.93
N LEU A 120 19.52 -6.74 18.71
CA LEU A 120 18.31 -7.58 18.57
C LEU A 120 18.20 -8.46 17.31
N PHE A 121 19.09 -8.34 16.32
CA PHE A 121 18.92 -9.06 15.04
C PHE A 121 20.05 -10.03 14.63
N SER A 122 21.00 -10.39 15.50
CA SER A 122 21.99 -11.45 15.16
C SER A 122 21.60 -12.87 15.59
N GLY A 123 20.37 -13.09 16.07
CA GLY A 123 19.97 -14.34 16.72
C GLY A 123 18.95 -15.23 16.00
N ILE A 124 18.55 -14.93 14.75
CA ILE A 124 17.49 -15.69 14.07
C ILE A 124 17.85 -15.89 12.59
N ILE A 125 18.84 -16.75 12.30
CA ILE A 125 19.04 -17.27 10.93
C ILE A 125 19.05 -18.81 10.87
N SER A 126 19.14 -19.53 11.99
CA SER A 126 19.20 -21.01 11.97
C SER A 126 17.96 -21.76 12.48
N GLY A 127 16.89 -21.07 12.89
CA GLY A 127 15.71 -21.69 13.53
C GLY A 127 14.37 -21.40 12.85
N GLY A 128 14.12 -22.02 11.69
CA GLY A 128 12.77 -22.35 11.22
C GLY A 128 11.83 -21.19 10.85
N ILE A 129 11.68 -20.94 9.54
CA ILE A 129 10.61 -20.12 8.95
C ILE A 129 9.21 -20.63 9.40
N ASN A 130 9.08 -21.91 9.75
CA ASN A 130 7.86 -22.49 10.32
C ASN A 130 7.43 -21.89 11.67
N THR A 131 8.36 -21.32 12.43
CA THR A 131 8.06 -20.71 13.73
C THR A 131 7.57 -19.27 13.57
N LEU A 132 7.93 -18.58 12.49
CA LEU A 132 7.62 -17.15 12.29
C LEU A 132 6.19 -16.91 11.79
N LEU A 133 5.48 -17.96 11.36
CA LEU A 133 4.12 -17.91 10.84
C LEU A 133 3.25 -19.03 11.44
N ARG A 134 3.39 -19.27 12.74
CA ARG A 134 2.51 -20.20 13.45
C ARG A 134 1.06 -19.68 13.40
N LYS A 135 0.09 -20.55 13.12
CA LYS A 135 -1.34 -20.21 13.27
C LYS A 135 -1.64 -19.91 14.73
N CYS A 136 -2.53 -18.97 14.97
CA CYS A 136 -3.04 -18.63 16.30
C CYS A 136 -4.53 -18.37 16.20
N SER A 137 -5.23 -18.60 17.30
CA SER A 137 -6.62 -18.19 17.53
C SER A 137 -6.67 -16.99 18.47
N GLU A 138 -5.74 -16.91 19.42
CA GLU A 138 -5.67 -15.89 20.45
C GLU A 138 -4.23 -15.44 20.72
N ALA A 139 -4.06 -14.33 21.45
CA ALA A 139 -2.74 -13.75 21.70
C ALA A 139 -1.83 -14.65 22.56
N SER A 140 -2.41 -15.43 23.48
CA SER A 140 -1.73 -16.43 24.32
C SER A 140 -0.97 -17.49 23.50
N ASP A 141 -1.43 -17.81 22.29
CA ASP A 141 -0.81 -18.82 21.42
C ASP A 141 0.59 -18.42 20.92
N CYS A 142 0.93 -17.13 20.98
CA CYS A 142 2.10 -16.56 20.32
C CYS A 142 3.32 -16.31 21.24
N GLY A 143 3.14 -16.44 22.56
CA GLY A 143 4.16 -16.15 23.57
C GLY A 143 4.46 -14.65 23.73
N ASP A 144 5.26 -14.31 24.75
CA ASP A 144 5.39 -12.94 25.30
C ASP A 144 5.92 -11.85 24.35
N LYS A 145 6.40 -12.23 23.16
CA LYS A 145 7.07 -11.31 22.22
C LYS A 145 6.38 -11.21 20.86
N ARG A 146 5.20 -11.81 20.72
CA ARG A 146 4.47 -11.89 19.46
C ARG A 146 3.00 -11.70 19.72
N CYS A 147 2.27 -11.36 18.68
CA CYS A 147 0.83 -11.22 18.77
C CYS A 147 0.14 -11.89 17.59
N CYS A 148 -1.09 -12.31 17.84
CA CYS A 148 -1.92 -12.93 16.83
C CYS A 148 -2.52 -11.85 15.94
N ALA A 149 -2.15 -11.84 14.67
CA ALA A 149 -2.67 -10.88 13.69
C ALA A 149 -3.21 -11.59 12.46
N SER A 150 -4.31 -11.05 11.92
CA SER A 150 -4.85 -11.49 10.64
C SER A 150 -4.07 -10.86 9.50
N LEU A 151 -3.34 -11.69 8.76
CA LEU A 151 -2.64 -11.28 7.55
C LEU A 151 -3.53 -11.57 6.33
N PRO A 152 -3.62 -10.63 5.37
CA PRO A 152 -4.26 -10.90 4.09
C PRO A 152 -3.63 -12.17 3.48
N LEU A 153 -4.46 -13.11 3.03
CA LEU A 153 -4.07 -14.40 2.42
C LEU A 153 -3.49 -15.49 3.36
N LEU A 154 -2.95 -15.14 4.53
CA LEU A 154 -2.31 -16.11 5.43
C LEU A 154 -3.15 -16.46 6.67
N GLY A 155 -4.25 -15.74 6.89
CA GLY A 155 -5.13 -15.91 8.05
C GLY A 155 -4.48 -15.39 9.33
N GLN A 156 -4.96 -15.85 10.49
CA GLN A 156 -4.40 -15.49 11.79
C GLN A 156 -3.05 -16.17 12.03
N ARG A 157 -2.01 -15.36 12.22
CA ARG A 157 -0.62 -15.80 12.43
C ARG A 157 0.04 -15.02 13.55
N CYS A 158 0.94 -15.69 14.26
CA CYS A 158 1.81 -15.03 15.23
C CYS A 158 2.86 -14.20 14.51
N ILE A 159 2.79 -12.88 14.66
CA ILE A 159 3.75 -11.94 14.08
C ILE A 159 4.50 -11.19 15.18
N LEU A 160 5.61 -10.56 14.80
CA LEU A 160 6.29 -9.61 15.66
C LEU A 160 5.44 -8.33 15.79
N PRO A 161 5.45 -7.69 16.98
CA PRO A 161 4.75 -6.44 17.19
C PRO A 161 5.27 -5.34 16.26
N PHE A 162 4.36 -4.50 15.78
CA PHE A 162 4.68 -3.40 14.91
C PHE A 162 5.41 -2.26 15.64
N PRO A 163 6.38 -1.60 14.99
CA PRO A 163 7.05 -0.43 15.54
C PRO A 163 6.14 0.81 15.55
N LEU A 164 6.62 1.89 16.18
CA LEU A 164 5.93 3.20 16.21
C LEU A 164 5.59 3.68 14.79
N ALA A 165 4.42 4.29 14.63
CA ALA A 165 3.90 4.86 13.38
C ALA A 165 3.67 3.84 12.23
N PHE A 166 3.66 2.54 12.53
CA PHE A 166 3.26 1.54 11.55
C PHE A 166 1.73 1.44 11.48
N PRO A 167 1.14 1.26 10.28
CA PRO A 167 -0.30 1.09 10.13
C PRO A 167 -0.74 -0.23 10.76
N CYS A 168 -1.79 -0.16 11.58
CA CYS A 168 -2.35 -1.33 12.24
C CYS A 168 -3.63 -1.74 11.51
N PRO A 169 -3.78 -3.03 11.14
CA PRO A 169 -5.01 -3.51 10.54
C PRO A 169 -6.19 -3.38 11.53
N PHE A 170 -7.40 -3.32 10.99
CA PHE A 170 -8.66 -2.99 11.70
C PHE A 170 -8.93 -3.79 12.99
N ASN A 171 -8.26 -4.92 13.21
CA ASN A 171 -8.42 -5.80 14.38
C ASN A 171 -7.10 -6.11 15.12
N GLY A 172 -6.04 -5.32 14.91
CA GLY A 172 -4.70 -5.63 15.43
C GLY A 172 -4.32 -4.85 16.68
N HIS A 173 -4.29 -5.53 17.84
CA HIS A 173 -3.61 -5.06 19.07
C HIS A 173 -2.09 -5.26 19.02
N CYS A 174 -1.51 -5.52 17.83
CA CYS A 174 -0.12 -5.97 17.73
C CYS A 174 0.87 -4.80 17.63
N CYS A 175 0.79 -3.88 18.58
CA CYS A 175 1.77 -2.82 18.75
C CYS A 175 2.85 -3.23 19.75
N GLY A 176 4.05 -2.66 19.62
CA GLY A 176 5.12 -2.86 20.60
C GLY A 176 4.70 -2.49 22.03
N LYS A 177 5.42 -2.99 23.03
CA LYS A 177 5.13 -2.70 24.45
C LYS A 177 5.10 -1.18 24.68
N GLY A 178 4.03 -0.68 25.29
CA GLY A 178 3.80 0.75 25.53
C GLY A 178 3.24 1.53 24.34
N LEU A 179 2.91 0.83 23.25
CA LEU A 179 2.24 1.38 22.08
C LEU A 179 0.80 0.85 21.99
N GLU A 180 -0.10 1.70 21.53
CA GLU A 180 -1.51 1.41 21.30
C GLU A 180 -1.89 1.77 19.86
N CYS A 181 -2.76 0.96 19.27
CA CYS A 181 -3.32 1.20 17.94
C CYS A 181 -4.40 2.29 18.04
N ARG A 182 -4.08 3.53 17.64
CA ARG A 182 -5.00 4.68 17.70
C ARG A 182 -5.33 5.18 16.30
N SER A 183 -6.58 5.62 16.09
CA SER A 183 -6.97 6.36 14.89
C SER A 183 -6.23 7.71 14.87
N VAL A 184 -5.62 8.04 13.75
CA VAL A 184 -4.90 9.32 13.60
C VAL A 184 -5.69 10.29 12.74
N PHE A 185 -6.41 9.79 11.73
CA PHE A 185 -7.26 10.62 10.88
C PHE A 185 -8.31 9.76 10.19
N THR A 186 -9.47 10.37 9.98
CA THR A 186 -10.56 9.81 9.19
C THR A 186 -10.50 10.45 7.81
N VAL A 187 -10.09 9.69 6.79
CA VAL A 187 -10.08 10.19 5.42
C VAL A 187 -11.47 9.94 4.83
N SER A 188 -12.14 11.00 4.40
CA SER A 188 -13.27 10.86 3.50
C SER A 188 -12.73 10.81 2.07
N ASN A 189 -12.80 9.64 1.43
CA ASN A 189 -12.43 9.48 0.03
C ASN A 189 -13.72 9.59 -0.81
N GLY A 190 -13.85 10.65 -1.60
CA GLY A 190 -14.95 10.81 -2.57
C GLY A 190 -15.21 12.26 -2.96
N ASN A 191 -15.73 12.47 -4.18
CA ASN A 191 -16.15 13.78 -4.65
C ASN A 191 -17.23 14.38 -3.74
N PRO A 192 -17.25 15.72 -3.55
CA PRO A 192 -18.37 16.38 -2.89
C PRO A 192 -19.68 16.00 -3.60
N GLY A 193 -20.58 15.32 -2.88
CA GLY A 193 -21.90 14.89 -3.38
C GLY A 193 -22.05 13.42 -3.84
N GLY A 194 -21.02 12.57 -3.74
CA GLY A 194 -21.13 11.16 -4.14
C GLY A 194 -21.83 10.23 -3.11
N PRO A 195 -22.53 9.16 -3.55
CA PRO A 195 -23.33 8.27 -2.68
C PRO A 195 -22.52 7.33 -1.76
N THR A 196 -21.19 7.45 -1.69
CA THR A 196 -20.34 6.58 -0.87
C THR A 196 -19.26 7.35 -0.12
N LYS A 197 -19.64 8.28 0.75
CA LYS A 197 -18.73 8.76 1.81
C LYS A 197 -18.69 7.74 2.93
N LYS A 198 -17.84 6.71 2.83
CA LYS A 198 -17.50 5.90 4.01
C LYS A 198 -16.19 6.44 4.60
N PRO A 199 -16.19 6.93 5.85
CA PRO A 199 -14.97 7.32 6.52
C PRO A 199 -14.01 6.13 6.59
N VAL A 200 -12.77 6.31 6.13
CA VAL A 200 -11.70 5.33 6.32
C VAL A 200 -10.87 5.78 7.51
N ASP A 201 -11.03 5.09 8.63
CA ASP A 201 -10.21 5.31 9.82
C ASP A 201 -8.84 4.67 9.65
N LEU A 202 -7.81 5.51 9.55
CA LEU A 202 -6.42 5.04 9.50
C LEU A 202 -5.87 4.98 10.93
N LYS A 203 -5.51 3.77 11.37
CA LYS A 203 -4.97 3.50 12.70
C LYS A 203 -3.48 3.20 12.65
N PHE A 204 -2.73 3.73 13.62
CA PHE A 204 -1.28 3.56 13.73
C PHE A 204 -0.87 3.23 15.17
N CYS A 205 0.24 2.51 15.36
CA CYS A 205 0.83 2.33 16.68
C CYS A 205 1.43 3.65 17.20
N ARG A 206 0.92 4.15 18.34
CA ARG A 206 1.41 5.36 19.04
C ARG A 206 1.63 5.11 20.52
N ARG A 207 2.43 5.94 21.20
CA ARG A 207 2.56 5.80 22.66
C ARG A 207 1.26 6.24 23.32
N ILE A 208 0.90 5.57 24.41
CA ILE A 208 -0.31 5.89 25.18
C ILE A 208 -0.27 7.35 25.69
N SER A 209 0.94 7.87 25.95
CA SER A 209 1.23 9.22 26.41
C SER A 209 1.14 10.31 25.34
N ASP A 210 1.10 9.96 24.04
CA ASP A 210 1.12 10.96 22.99
C ASP A 210 -0.26 11.66 22.95
N PRO A 211 -0.33 13.00 23.10
CA PRO A 211 -1.59 13.72 23.03
C PRO A 211 -2.22 13.52 21.65
N VAL A 212 -3.51 13.20 21.64
CA VAL A 212 -4.30 13.16 20.41
C VAL A 212 -4.73 14.59 20.13
N THR A 213 -3.91 15.33 19.39
CA THR A 213 -4.36 16.62 18.85
C THR A 213 -5.38 16.30 17.76
N PRO A 214 -6.65 16.72 17.89
CA PRO A 214 -7.62 16.55 16.82
C PRO A 214 -7.10 17.28 15.56
N PRO A 215 -7.39 16.75 14.36
CA PRO A 215 -7.09 17.49 13.14
C PRO A 215 -7.78 18.85 13.22
N ILE A 216 -7.02 19.91 13.02
CA ILE A 216 -7.55 21.27 12.87
C ILE A 216 -8.39 21.22 11.59
N GLU A 217 -9.71 21.37 11.72
CA GLU A 217 -10.59 21.56 10.58
C GLU A 217 -10.11 22.84 9.87
N VAL A 218 -9.57 22.67 8.67
CA VAL A 218 -9.23 23.80 7.82
C VAL A 218 -10.51 24.14 7.09
N ASP A 219 -11.19 25.18 7.55
CA ASP A 219 -12.32 25.75 6.83
C ASP A 219 -11.80 26.24 5.48
N GLU A 220 -12.24 25.60 4.39
CA GLU A 220 -12.00 26.08 3.03
C GLU A 220 -12.95 27.27 2.80
N GLU A 221 -12.39 28.48 2.78
CA GLU A 221 -13.08 29.75 2.45
C GLU A 221 -13.25 29.95 0.94
#